data_AF-A0A2W5T6T0-F1
#
_entry.id   AF-A0A2W5T6T0-F1
#
_cell.length_a   1.000
_cell.length_b   1.000
_cell.length_c   1.000
_cell.angle_alpha   90.00
_cell.angle_beta   90.00
_cell.angle_gamma   90.00
#
_symmetry.space_group_name_H-M   'P 1'
#
loop_
_entity.id
_entity.type
_entity.pdbx_description
1 polymer ?
#
loop_
_entity_poly.entity_id
_entity_poly.type
_entity_poly.pdbx_seq_one_letter_code
_entity_poly.pdbx_strand_id
1 'polypeptide(L)'
;MSVSNSTPGQIQVIKRTGDVASFDAEKISVAIGKAFLAVEGQQSADSSRIHDRISQLTEMVLNTFSRRLPSGGTIHIEEIQDQVELALMRTGEQKVARAYVIYRDQRADARKQAGENHHPTLQITDANGQLQPLDMRKLEATVTKAAEGLEGINVQAIIDETIKNLYNGVKASDIATTMMMATRTRIEQEPNYTYVTARLLRDELVVTGLTFLGLSEDTAEGDALETFLKKGIELDLLSPELLNFDLAKLAAAIQPERSNQFTYLGLQTLFDRYFIHSDGVRFELPQLFFMRVSMGLSLNEANREERAIEFYNLLSSFDYMASTPTLFNSGTLRPQLSSCYLTTIDDDLYDIYGAMRDNAMLSKWAGGLGNDWTPVR
;
A
#
# COMPACT_ATOMS: atom_id res chain seq x y z
N MET A 1 -1.20 -26.82 -2.77
CA MET A 1 -2.48 -27.13 -3.42
C MET A 1 -3.22 -28.19 -2.61
N SER A 2 -4.14 -27.79 -1.75
CA SER A 2 -5.18 -28.68 -1.23
C SER A 2 -6.48 -28.28 -1.93
N VAL A 3 -6.78 -28.98 -3.02
CA VAL A 3 -8.05 -28.85 -3.72
C VAL A 3 -9.13 -29.30 -2.74
N SER A 4 -9.86 -28.35 -2.15
CA SER A 4 -11.09 -28.67 -1.43
C SER A 4 -12.06 -29.25 -2.47
N ASN A 5 -12.29 -30.55 -2.40
CA ASN A 5 -13.30 -31.24 -3.20
C ASN A 5 -14.65 -30.56 -2.98
N SER A 6 -15.02 -29.66 -3.89
CA SER A 6 -16.37 -29.10 -3.97
C SER A 6 -17.29 -30.19 -4.48
N THR A 7 -18.01 -30.85 -3.58
CA THR A 7 -19.11 -31.75 -3.94
C THR A 7 -20.14 -30.96 -4.76
N PRO A 8 -20.45 -31.35 -6.01
CA PRO A 8 -21.39 -30.60 -6.84
C PRO A 8 -22.77 -30.50 -6.17
N GLY A 9 -23.30 -29.28 -6.01
CA GLY A 9 -24.65 -29.04 -5.48
C GLY A 9 -24.77 -28.66 -4.00
N GLN A 10 -23.68 -28.51 -3.23
CA GLN A 10 -23.76 -28.04 -1.84
C GLN A 10 -23.45 -26.54 -1.71
N ILE A 11 -24.26 -25.84 -0.91
CA ILE A 11 -24.02 -24.44 -0.53
C ILE A 11 -23.00 -24.41 0.62
N GLN A 12 -22.00 -23.55 0.49
CA GLN A 12 -20.99 -23.30 1.53
C GLN A 12 -21.16 -21.90 2.09
N VAL A 13 -20.93 -21.74 3.38
CA VAL A 13 -21.04 -20.48 4.12
C VAL A 13 -19.67 -20.01 4.54
N ILE A 14 -19.30 -18.81 4.09
CA ILE A 14 -18.11 -18.12 4.53
C ILE A 14 -18.45 -17.45 5.86
N LYS A 15 -17.83 -17.95 6.96
CA LYS A 15 -17.96 -17.36 8.29
C LYS A 15 -17.23 -16.01 8.36
N ARG A 16 -17.56 -15.22 9.38
CA ARG A 16 -16.91 -13.92 9.65
C ARG A 16 -15.39 -14.03 9.89
N THR A 17 -14.91 -15.20 10.32
CA THR A 17 -13.47 -15.51 10.53
C THR A 17 -12.74 -15.83 9.22
N GLY A 18 -13.47 -15.99 8.11
CA GLY A 18 -12.95 -16.45 6.83
C GLY A 18 -13.03 -17.96 6.60
N ASP A 19 -13.30 -18.73 7.64
CA ASP A 19 -13.48 -20.18 7.52
C ASP A 19 -14.72 -20.51 6.70
N VAL A 20 -14.57 -21.48 5.78
CA VAL A 20 -15.68 -22.01 5.01
C VAL A 20 -16.30 -23.19 5.77
N ALA A 21 -17.61 -23.15 5.96
CA ALA A 21 -18.38 -24.22 6.58
C ALA A 21 -19.55 -24.64 5.71
N SER A 22 -20.01 -25.87 5.85
CA SER A 22 -21.23 -26.33 5.16
C SER A 22 -22.44 -25.53 5.62
N PHE A 23 -23.31 -25.20 4.67
CA PHE A 23 -24.59 -24.56 4.97
C PHE A 23 -25.46 -25.48 5.83
N ASP A 24 -26.01 -24.93 6.92
CA ASP A 24 -26.76 -25.67 7.92
C ASP A 24 -28.05 -24.90 8.26
N ALA A 25 -29.19 -25.47 7.86
CA ALA A 25 -30.51 -24.88 8.05
C ALA A 25 -30.92 -24.82 9.53
N GLU A 26 -30.41 -25.72 10.38
CA GLU A 26 -30.75 -25.71 11.80
C GLU A 26 -30.26 -24.42 12.48
N LYS A 27 -29.11 -23.89 12.06
CA LYS A 27 -28.57 -22.64 12.62
C LYS A 27 -29.47 -21.43 12.32
N ILE A 28 -30.13 -21.43 11.17
CA ILE A 28 -31.10 -20.39 10.80
C ILE A 28 -32.34 -20.52 11.68
N SER A 29 -32.88 -21.74 11.81
CA SER A 29 -34.03 -22.04 12.67
C SER A 29 -33.78 -21.63 14.12
N VAL A 30 -32.60 -21.97 14.67
CA VAL A 30 -32.19 -21.58 16.04
C VAL A 30 -32.08 -20.06 16.18
N ALA A 31 -31.53 -19.35 15.19
CA ALA A 31 -31.40 -17.90 15.22
C ALA A 31 -32.76 -17.19 15.20
N ILE A 32 -33.68 -17.66 14.35
CA ILE A 32 -35.06 -17.16 14.29
C ILE A 32 -35.79 -17.48 15.60
N GLY A 33 -35.66 -18.70 16.12
CA GLY A 33 -36.27 -19.13 17.38
C GLY A 33 -35.85 -18.27 18.57
N LYS A 34 -34.57 -17.88 18.65
CA LYS A 34 -34.09 -16.93 19.68
C LYS A 34 -34.78 -15.57 19.60
N ALA A 35 -35.05 -15.07 18.39
CA ALA A 35 -35.77 -13.80 18.22
C ALA A 35 -37.26 -13.91 18.62
N PHE A 36 -37.91 -15.03 18.30
CA PHE A 36 -39.29 -15.29 18.77
C PHE A 36 -39.36 -15.39 20.29
N LEU A 37 -38.44 -16.12 20.92
CA LEU A 37 -38.35 -16.24 22.39
C LEU A 37 -38.11 -14.89 23.07
N ALA A 38 -37.33 -14.01 22.46
CA ALA A 38 -37.05 -12.68 23.00
C ALA A 38 -38.31 -11.77 23.04
N VAL A 39 -39.31 -12.03 22.19
CA VAL A 39 -40.54 -11.23 22.09
C VAL A 39 -41.72 -11.86 22.81
N GLU A 40 -41.95 -13.18 22.66
CA GLU A 40 -43.10 -13.88 23.25
C GLU A 40 -42.81 -14.46 24.65
N GLY A 41 -41.54 -14.51 25.08
CA GLY A 41 -41.14 -15.02 26.40
C GLY A 41 -41.06 -16.55 26.47
N GLN A 42 -40.38 -17.09 27.50
CA GLN A 42 -40.13 -18.53 27.64
C GLN A 42 -41.39 -19.40 27.79
N GLN A 43 -42.53 -18.81 28.17
CA GLN A 43 -43.79 -19.55 28.32
C GLN A 43 -44.41 -19.99 26.98
N SER A 44 -43.95 -19.44 25.86
CA SER A 44 -44.42 -19.78 24.52
C SER A 44 -43.44 -20.70 23.76
N ALA A 45 -42.36 -21.14 24.40
CA ALA A 45 -41.28 -21.91 23.77
C ALA A 45 -41.73 -23.24 23.14
N ASP A 46 -42.76 -23.89 23.70
CA ASP A 46 -43.32 -25.16 23.19
C ASP A 46 -44.58 -24.97 22.34
N SER A 47 -44.88 -23.74 21.91
CA SER A 47 -46.04 -23.49 21.06
C SER A 47 -45.80 -24.07 19.66
N SER A 48 -46.60 -25.07 19.27
CA SER A 48 -46.60 -25.65 17.91
C SER A 48 -46.71 -24.57 16.83
N ARG A 49 -47.51 -23.52 17.08
CA ARG A 49 -47.67 -22.36 16.20
C ARG A 49 -46.33 -21.67 15.89
N ILE A 50 -45.45 -21.54 16.88
CA ILE A 50 -44.16 -20.87 16.72
C ILE A 50 -43.20 -21.77 15.94
N HIS A 51 -43.17 -23.07 16.25
CA HIS A 51 -42.35 -24.03 15.50
C HIS A 51 -42.74 -24.11 14.02
N ASP A 52 -44.03 -24.10 13.71
CA ASP A 52 -44.53 -24.05 12.33
C ASP A 52 -44.09 -22.76 11.63
N ARG A 53 -44.14 -21.63 12.34
CA ARG A 53 -43.73 -20.32 11.80
C ARG A 53 -42.23 -20.23 11.54
N ILE A 54 -41.41 -20.71 12.48
CA ILE A 54 -39.95 -20.79 12.33
C ILE A 54 -39.59 -21.69 11.15
N SER A 55 -40.27 -22.83 11.00
CA SER A 55 -40.03 -23.77 9.90
C SER A 55 -40.37 -23.12 8.56
N GLN A 56 -41.53 -22.45 8.44
CA GLN A 56 -41.92 -21.71 7.23
C GLN A 56 -40.92 -20.61 6.86
N LEU A 57 -40.45 -19.84 7.84
CA LEU A 57 -39.46 -18.77 7.62
C LEU A 57 -38.11 -19.34 7.19
N THR A 58 -37.67 -20.41 7.82
CA THR A 58 -36.42 -21.11 7.48
C THR A 58 -36.51 -21.64 6.05
N GLU A 59 -37.61 -22.27 5.68
CA GLU A 59 -37.85 -22.78 4.32
C GLU A 59 -37.89 -21.67 3.27
N MET A 60 -38.45 -20.50 3.60
CA MET A 60 -38.45 -19.34 2.71
C MET A 60 -37.03 -18.82 2.41
N VAL A 61 -36.18 -18.77 3.43
CA VAL A 61 -34.77 -18.39 3.29
C VAL A 61 -34.03 -19.45 2.45
N LEU A 62 -34.24 -20.74 2.73
CA LEU A 62 -33.67 -21.86 1.96
C LEU A 62 -34.04 -21.78 0.48
N ASN A 63 -35.32 -21.62 0.18
CA ASN A 63 -35.82 -21.54 -1.19
C ASN A 63 -35.23 -20.35 -1.95
N THR A 64 -34.94 -19.25 -1.26
CA THR A 64 -34.29 -18.08 -1.87
C THR A 64 -32.86 -18.40 -2.31
N PHE A 65 -32.08 -19.07 -1.46
CA PHE A 65 -30.71 -19.46 -1.80
C PHE A 65 -30.65 -20.58 -2.82
N SER A 66 -31.52 -21.60 -2.73
CA SER A 66 -31.61 -22.69 -3.72
C SER A 66 -31.98 -22.19 -5.13
N ARG A 67 -32.82 -21.14 -5.24
CA ARG A 67 -33.14 -20.51 -6.53
C ARG A 67 -31.97 -19.69 -7.09
N ARG A 68 -31.21 -19.03 -6.21
CA ARG A 68 -30.09 -18.15 -6.61
C ARG A 68 -28.83 -18.95 -6.98
N LEU A 69 -28.65 -20.13 -6.38
CA LEU A 69 -27.48 -21.00 -6.54
C LEU A 69 -27.89 -22.45 -6.86
N PRO A 70 -28.47 -22.73 -8.04
CA PRO A 70 -28.98 -24.06 -8.40
C PRO A 70 -27.89 -25.13 -8.55
N SER A 71 -26.62 -24.73 -8.71
CA SER A 71 -25.47 -25.64 -8.86
C SER A 71 -24.58 -25.72 -7.60
N GLY A 72 -25.03 -25.12 -6.49
CA GLY A 72 -24.18 -24.85 -5.32
C GLY A 72 -23.43 -23.52 -5.45
N GLY A 73 -22.67 -23.15 -4.41
CA GLY A 73 -21.93 -21.90 -4.36
C GLY A 73 -21.55 -21.49 -2.94
N THR A 74 -20.77 -20.42 -2.82
CA THR A 74 -20.40 -19.83 -1.54
C THR A 74 -21.25 -18.60 -1.25
N ILE A 75 -21.71 -18.46 -0.01
CA ILE A 75 -22.45 -17.29 0.48
C ILE A 75 -21.84 -16.76 1.77
N HIS A 76 -21.84 -15.44 1.94
CA HIS A 76 -21.41 -14.83 3.19
C HIS A 76 -22.48 -14.96 4.27
N ILE A 77 -22.06 -15.11 5.52
CA ILE A 77 -22.99 -15.23 6.65
C ILE A 77 -23.88 -13.98 6.84
N GLU A 78 -23.40 -12.79 6.45
CA GLU A 78 -24.23 -11.58 6.48
C GLU A 78 -25.39 -11.64 5.47
N GLU A 79 -25.17 -12.21 4.27
CA GLU A 79 -26.26 -12.39 3.30
C GLU A 79 -27.36 -13.29 3.85
N ILE A 80 -27.01 -14.32 4.64
CA ILE A 80 -27.98 -15.17 5.32
C ILE A 80 -28.79 -14.35 6.34
N GLN A 81 -28.13 -13.48 7.11
CA GLN A 81 -28.81 -12.64 8.10
C GLN A 81 -29.75 -11.64 7.45
N ASP A 82 -29.35 -11.02 6.34
CA ASP A 82 -30.19 -10.09 5.60
C ASP A 82 -31.41 -10.78 4.99
N GLN A 83 -31.27 -12.02 4.50
CA GLN A 83 -32.42 -12.80 4.04
C GLN A 83 -33.37 -13.20 5.18
N VAL A 84 -32.84 -13.51 6.36
CA VAL A 84 -33.68 -13.79 7.55
C VAL A 84 -34.47 -12.54 7.97
N GLU A 85 -33.82 -11.38 8.00
CA GLU A 85 -34.47 -10.10 8.29
C GLU A 85 -35.58 -9.80 7.27
N LEU A 86 -35.29 -9.95 5.98
CA LEU A 86 -36.24 -9.74 4.90
C LEU A 86 -37.45 -10.69 5.00
N ALA A 87 -37.22 -11.96 5.34
CA ALA A 87 -38.27 -12.96 5.52
C ALA A 87 -39.19 -12.60 6.70
N LEU A 88 -38.61 -12.17 7.84
CA LEU A 88 -39.37 -11.72 9.02
C LEU A 88 -40.20 -10.46 8.73
N MET A 89 -39.68 -9.52 7.94
CA MET A 89 -40.41 -8.33 7.54
C MET A 89 -41.58 -8.64 6.59
N ARG A 90 -41.37 -9.52 5.60
CA ARG A 90 -42.38 -9.89 4.59
C ARG A 90 -43.57 -10.66 5.15
N THR A 91 -43.36 -11.46 6.20
CA THR A 91 -44.44 -12.24 6.84
C THR A 91 -45.25 -11.44 7.87
N GLY A 92 -44.90 -10.16 8.08
CA GLY A 92 -45.61 -9.26 8.99
C GLY A 92 -45.17 -9.34 10.45
N GLU A 93 -44.10 -10.08 10.76
CA GLU A 93 -43.59 -10.28 12.13
C GLU A 93 -42.74 -9.09 12.61
N GLN A 94 -43.29 -7.87 12.57
CA GLN A 94 -42.53 -6.63 12.78
C GLN A 94 -41.81 -6.57 14.14
N LYS A 95 -42.44 -7.08 15.21
CA LYS A 95 -41.85 -7.09 16.55
C LYS A 95 -40.65 -8.03 16.63
N VAL A 96 -40.74 -9.21 16.01
CA VAL A 96 -39.68 -10.22 15.97
C VAL A 96 -38.54 -9.77 15.05
N ALA A 97 -38.86 -9.18 13.89
CA ALA A 97 -37.86 -8.58 13.00
C ALA A 97 -37.04 -7.50 13.73
N ARG A 98 -37.70 -6.59 14.46
CA ARG A 98 -37.01 -5.55 15.24
C ARG A 98 -36.13 -6.14 16.34
N ALA A 99 -36.61 -7.15 17.07
CA ALA A 99 -35.82 -7.83 18.10
C ALA A 99 -34.60 -8.55 17.50
N TYR A 100 -34.75 -9.17 16.33
CA TYR A 100 -33.66 -9.81 15.59
C TYR A 100 -32.58 -8.80 15.18
N VAL A 101 -32.99 -7.65 14.62
CA VAL A 101 -32.07 -6.58 14.22
C VAL A 101 -31.32 -6.00 15.42
N ILE A 102 -32.02 -5.70 16.52
CA ILE A 102 -31.39 -5.19 17.75
C ILE A 102 -30.39 -6.21 18.31
N TYR A 103 -30.74 -7.50 18.33
CA TYR A 103 -29.83 -8.55 18.78
C TYR A 103 -28.61 -8.72 17.86
N ARG A 104 -28.78 -8.58 16.54
CA ARG A 104 -27.68 -8.57 15.56
C ARG A 104 -26.72 -7.42 15.86
N ASP A 105 -27.25 -6.22 16.09
CA ASP A 105 -26.49 -5.00 16.33
C ASP A 105 -25.73 -5.06 17.66
N GLN A 106 -26.39 -5.45 18.75
CA GLN A 106 -25.75 -5.68 20.05
C GLN A 106 -24.63 -6.71 19.99
N ARG A 107 -24.79 -7.76 19.19
CA ARG A 107 -23.73 -8.76 18.97
C ARG A 107 -22.61 -8.24 18.08
N ALA A 108 -22.88 -7.31 17.16
CA ALA A 108 -21.86 -6.64 16.38
C ALA A 108 -21.02 -5.71 17.27
N ASP A 109 -21.66 -4.95 18.15
CA ASP A 109 -20.99 -4.07 19.11
C ASP A 109 -20.21 -4.84 20.16
N ALA A 110 -20.75 -5.93 20.70
CA ALA A 110 -20.03 -6.80 21.63
C ALA A 110 -18.78 -7.43 20.98
N ARG A 111 -18.78 -7.69 19.67
CA ARG A 111 -17.61 -8.17 18.93
C ARG A 111 -16.56 -7.08 18.71
N LYS A 112 -16.98 -5.86 18.38
CA LYS A 112 -16.09 -4.68 18.36
C LYS A 112 -15.39 -4.50 19.71
N GLN A 113 -16.12 -4.70 20.82
CA GLN A 113 -15.56 -4.61 22.17
C GLN A 113 -14.68 -5.82 22.57
N ALA A 114 -15.00 -7.02 22.09
CA ALA A 114 -14.20 -8.23 22.31
C ALA A 114 -12.89 -8.29 21.49
N GLY A 115 -12.65 -7.28 20.64
CA GLY A 115 -11.40 -7.11 19.91
C GLY A 115 -11.33 -7.84 18.57
N GLU A 116 -12.44 -8.37 18.07
CA GLU A 116 -12.57 -8.82 16.69
C GLU A 116 -12.77 -7.59 15.78
N ASN A 117 -11.74 -6.75 15.63
CA ASN A 117 -11.74 -5.57 14.75
C ASN A 117 -11.43 -5.96 13.29
N HIS A 118 -12.10 -7.00 12.80
CA HIS A 118 -12.01 -7.44 11.42
C HIS A 118 -13.18 -6.88 10.62
N HIS A 119 -12.95 -6.47 9.38
CA HIS A 119 -14.06 -6.09 8.51
C HIS A 119 -14.99 -7.31 8.31
N PRO A 120 -16.32 -7.18 8.47
CA PRO A 120 -17.24 -8.33 8.54
C PRO A 120 -17.31 -9.17 7.26
N THR A 121 -16.93 -8.59 6.12
CA THR A 121 -17.10 -9.21 4.78
C THR A 121 -15.85 -9.19 3.92
N LEU A 122 -14.85 -8.35 4.21
CA LEU A 122 -13.70 -8.17 3.31
C LEU A 122 -12.55 -9.06 3.76
N GLN A 123 -12.11 -9.91 2.83
CA GLN A 123 -10.93 -10.73 2.97
C GLN A 123 -9.84 -10.22 2.04
N ILE A 124 -8.61 -10.35 2.51
CA ILE A 124 -7.38 -9.97 1.83
C ILE A 124 -6.63 -11.26 1.48
N THR A 125 -6.11 -11.31 0.27
CA THR A 125 -5.17 -12.35 -0.14
C THR A 125 -3.75 -11.95 0.28
N ASP A 126 -3.13 -12.73 1.17
CA ASP A 126 -1.74 -12.55 1.58
C ASP A 126 -0.75 -12.89 0.45
N ALA A 127 0.55 -12.66 0.70
CA ALA A 127 1.61 -13.00 -0.26
C ALA A 127 1.69 -14.51 -0.58
N ASN A 128 1.15 -15.37 0.28
CA ASN A 128 1.11 -16.82 0.14
C ASN A 128 -0.19 -17.32 -0.52
N GLY A 129 -1.10 -16.42 -0.91
CA GLY A 129 -2.40 -16.76 -1.50
C GLY A 129 -3.47 -17.18 -0.49
N GLN A 130 -3.24 -17.02 0.81
CA GLN A 130 -4.24 -17.30 1.86
C GLN A 130 -5.15 -16.09 2.08
N LEU A 131 -6.43 -16.37 2.29
CA LEU A 131 -7.43 -15.36 2.64
C LEU A 131 -7.37 -15.08 4.14
N GLN A 132 -7.15 -13.83 4.49
CA GLN A 132 -7.16 -13.33 5.86
C GLN A 132 -8.19 -12.20 5.98
N PRO A 133 -8.91 -12.09 7.10
CA PRO A 133 -9.81 -10.97 7.30
C PRO A 133 -9.06 -9.63 7.33
N LEU A 134 -9.66 -8.57 6.77
CA LEU A 134 -9.07 -7.22 6.82
C LEU A 134 -8.97 -6.73 8.27
N ASP A 135 -7.74 -6.49 8.72
CA ASP A 135 -7.44 -5.90 10.02
C ASP A 135 -7.65 -4.38 9.99
N MET A 136 -8.76 -3.95 10.58
CA MET A 136 -9.14 -2.54 10.64
C MET A 136 -8.23 -1.74 11.58
N ARG A 137 -7.67 -2.37 12.63
CA ARG A 137 -6.77 -1.68 13.55
C ARG A 137 -5.45 -1.35 12.88
N LYS A 138 -4.91 -2.30 12.11
CA LYS A 138 -3.69 -2.06 11.35
C LYS A 138 -3.91 -0.96 10.32
N LEU A 139 -5.04 -0.97 9.61
CA LEU A 139 -5.39 0.07 8.64
C LEU A 139 -5.48 1.45 9.30
N GLU A 140 -6.22 1.57 10.41
CA GLU A 140 -6.40 2.81 11.16
C GLU A 140 -5.08 3.31 11.75
N ALA A 141 -4.26 2.43 12.31
CA ALA A 141 -2.94 2.77 12.84
C ALA A 141 -2.01 3.33 11.75
N THR A 142 -1.98 2.71 10.57
CA THR A 142 -1.16 3.18 9.44
C THR A 142 -1.57 4.58 8.99
N VAL A 143 -2.87 4.83 8.80
CA VAL A 143 -3.34 6.16 8.36
C VAL A 143 -3.13 7.20 9.46
N THR A 144 -3.36 6.84 10.73
CA THR A 144 -3.14 7.75 11.87
C THR A 144 -1.68 8.14 12.01
N LYS A 145 -0.76 7.17 11.88
CA LYS A 145 0.69 7.44 11.86
C LYS A 145 1.08 8.34 10.68
N ALA A 146 0.52 8.09 9.49
CA ALA A 146 0.77 8.94 8.33
C ALA A 146 0.23 10.37 8.52
N ALA A 147 -0.88 10.55 9.25
CA ALA A 147 -1.48 11.84 9.56
C ALA A 147 -0.82 12.60 10.73
N GLU A 148 0.15 12.00 11.43
CA GLU A 148 0.72 12.57 12.64
C GLU A 148 1.36 13.96 12.40
N GLY A 149 0.98 14.94 13.22
CA GLY A 149 1.49 16.32 13.12
C GLY A 149 0.95 17.13 11.95
N LEU A 150 -0.09 16.67 11.25
CA LEU A 150 -0.74 17.38 10.14
C LEU A 150 -2.15 17.86 10.55
N GLU A 151 -2.45 19.12 10.26
CA GLU A 151 -3.77 19.70 10.49
C GLU A 151 -4.72 19.45 9.30
N GLY A 152 -6.03 19.41 9.57
CA GLY A 152 -7.05 19.27 8.52
C GLY A 152 -7.26 17.84 7.99
N ILE A 153 -6.55 16.84 8.52
CA ILE A 153 -6.65 15.45 8.05
C ILE A 153 -7.79 14.71 8.75
N ASN A 154 -8.78 14.29 7.97
CA ASN A 154 -9.82 13.37 8.42
C ASN A 154 -9.43 11.91 8.12
N VAL A 155 -8.95 11.21 9.17
CA VAL A 155 -8.52 9.79 9.11
C VAL A 155 -9.69 8.87 8.76
N GLN A 156 -10.85 9.05 9.40
CA GLN A 156 -12.02 8.21 9.16
C GLN A 156 -12.49 8.28 7.71
N ALA A 157 -12.45 9.48 7.11
CA ALA A 157 -12.84 9.68 5.73
C ALA A 157 -11.88 9.03 4.71
N ILE A 158 -10.60 8.81 5.07
CA ILE A 158 -9.67 8.02 4.26
C ILE A 158 -10.02 6.53 4.38
N ILE A 159 -10.27 6.05 5.60
CA ILE A 159 -10.59 4.65 5.88
C ILE A 159 -11.88 4.24 5.16
N ASP A 160 -12.94 5.03 5.30
CA ASP A 160 -14.25 4.75 4.69
C ASP A 160 -14.14 4.69 3.16
N GLU A 161 -13.41 5.64 2.54
CA GLU A 161 -13.21 5.67 1.10
C GLU A 161 -12.29 4.53 0.62
N THR A 162 -11.30 4.14 1.42
CA THR A 162 -10.45 2.97 1.13
C THR A 162 -11.31 1.71 1.10
N ILE A 163 -12.08 1.45 2.14
CA ILE A 163 -12.95 0.26 2.26
C ILE A 163 -13.95 0.17 1.12
N LYS A 164 -14.55 1.31 0.75
CA LYS A 164 -15.52 1.39 -0.35
C LYS A 164 -14.92 0.97 -1.70
N ASN A 165 -13.63 1.19 -1.90
CA ASN A 165 -12.93 0.86 -3.14
C ASN A 165 -12.25 -0.52 -3.11
N LEU A 166 -12.24 -1.22 -1.97
CA LEU A 166 -11.75 -2.58 -1.85
C LEU A 166 -12.84 -3.59 -2.25
N TYR A 167 -12.43 -4.67 -2.90
CA TYR A 167 -13.27 -5.83 -3.19
C TYR A 167 -12.79 -7.06 -2.40
N ASN A 168 -13.66 -8.06 -2.26
CA ASN A 168 -13.32 -9.27 -1.53
C ASN A 168 -12.24 -10.09 -2.25
N GLY A 169 -11.19 -10.49 -1.53
CA GLY A 169 -10.04 -11.22 -2.08
C GLY A 169 -8.96 -10.31 -2.69
N VAL A 170 -9.02 -9.00 -2.46
CA VAL A 170 -7.99 -8.03 -2.87
C VAL A 170 -6.61 -8.42 -2.31
N LYS A 171 -5.54 -8.19 -3.07
CA LYS A 171 -4.18 -8.48 -2.58
C LYS A 171 -3.77 -7.46 -1.52
N ALA A 172 -2.95 -7.89 -0.56
CA ALA A 172 -2.41 -6.98 0.45
C ALA A 172 -1.65 -5.78 -0.15
N SER A 173 -0.94 -5.97 -1.27
CA SER A 173 -0.27 -4.90 -2.02
C SER A 173 -1.24 -3.83 -2.53
N ASP A 174 -2.45 -4.22 -2.93
CA ASP A 174 -3.40 -3.33 -3.56
C ASP A 174 -4.11 -2.44 -2.51
N ILE A 175 -4.04 -2.82 -1.22
CA ILE A 175 -4.55 -2.00 -0.11
C ILE A 175 -3.75 -0.71 0.02
N ALA A 176 -2.41 -0.80 -0.03
CA ALA A 176 -1.54 0.36 0.02
C ALA A 176 -1.84 1.31 -1.15
N THR A 177 -1.96 0.77 -2.35
CA THR A 177 -2.35 1.53 -3.55
C THR A 177 -3.73 2.18 -3.41
N THR A 178 -4.71 1.45 -2.87
CA THR A 178 -6.07 1.98 -2.67
C THR A 178 -6.09 3.11 -1.64
N MET A 179 -5.35 2.98 -0.54
CA MET A 179 -5.19 4.06 0.46
C MET A 179 -4.55 5.30 -0.16
N MET A 180 -3.50 5.14 -0.97
CA MET A 180 -2.86 6.25 -1.67
C MET A 180 -3.83 6.95 -2.62
N MET A 181 -4.63 6.20 -3.39
CA MET A 181 -5.65 6.78 -4.26
C MET A 181 -6.73 7.53 -3.49
N ALA A 182 -7.22 6.97 -2.38
CA ALA A 182 -8.22 7.61 -1.52
C ALA A 182 -7.71 8.90 -0.86
N THR A 183 -6.42 8.97 -0.57
CA THR A 183 -5.78 10.16 0.02
C THR A 183 -5.48 11.22 -1.05
N ARG A 184 -5.03 10.79 -2.24
CA ARG A 184 -4.66 11.68 -3.35
C ARG A 184 -5.82 12.55 -3.85
N THR A 185 -7.03 12.00 -3.93
CA THR A 185 -8.23 12.75 -4.39
C THR A 185 -8.64 13.87 -3.42
N ARG A 186 -8.14 13.84 -2.17
CA ARG A 186 -8.43 14.84 -1.14
C ARG A 186 -7.43 15.99 -1.09
N ILE A 187 -6.32 15.89 -1.82
CA ILE A 187 -5.31 16.96 -1.92
C ILE A 187 -5.92 18.27 -2.43
N GLU A 188 -6.93 18.19 -3.30
CA GLU A 188 -7.65 19.37 -3.80
C GLU A 188 -8.50 20.07 -2.73
N GLN A 189 -8.90 19.34 -1.67
CA GLN A 189 -9.71 19.88 -0.58
C GLN A 189 -8.83 20.42 0.56
N GLU A 190 -7.76 19.70 0.89
CA GLU A 190 -6.81 20.06 1.93
C GLU A 190 -5.39 19.67 1.47
N PRO A 191 -4.49 20.64 1.21
CA PRO A 191 -3.14 20.38 0.72
C PRO A 191 -2.33 19.41 1.57
N ASN A 192 -2.53 19.37 2.89
CA ASN A 192 -1.77 18.51 3.81
C ASN A 192 -1.94 17.01 3.50
N TYR A 193 -2.99 16.60 2.79
CA TYR A 193 -3.13 15.23 2.30
C TYR A 193 -1.97 14.79 1.38
N THR A 194 -1.21 15.73 0.78
CA THR A 194 -0.02 15.41 -0.01
C THR A 194 1.05 14.72 0.84
N TYR A 195 1.25 15.15 2.08
CA TYR A 195 2.23 14.56 3.00
C TYR A 195 1.76 13.20 3.50
N VAL A 196 0.47 13.04 3.80
CA VAL A 196 -0.12 11.74 4.16
C VAL A 196 0.11 10.74 3.02
N THR A 197 -0.17 11.14 1.79
CA THR A 197 -0.01 10.28 0.61
C THR A 197 1.46 9.92 0.38
N ALA A 198 2.38 10.87 0.55
CA ALA A 198 3.82 10.61 0.47
C ALA A 198 4.31 9.66 1.56
N ARG A 199 3.81 9.81 2.79
CA ARG A 199 4.17 8.95 3.93
C ARG A 199 3.71 7.51 3.72
N LEU A 200 2.50 7.31 3.17
CA LEU A 200 2.00 5.97 2.79
C LEU A 200 2.86 5.34 1.68
N LEU A 201 3.20 6.09 0.63
CA LEU A 201 4.07 5.62 -0.45
C LEU A 201 5.47 5.25 0.07
N ARG A 202 6.03 6.07 0.96
CA ARG A 202 7.32 5.80 1.59
C ARG A 202 7.29 4.51 2.40
N ASP A 203 6.26 4.29 3.21
CA ASP A 203 6.21 3.10 4.06
C ASP A 203 6.20 1.82 3.19
N GLU A 204 5.47 1.82 2.07
CA GLU A 204 5.51 0.74 1.07
C GLU A 204 6.89 0.57 0.43
N LEU A 205 7.54 1.68 0.05
CA LEU A 205 8.89 1.68 -0.50
C LEU A 205 9.93 1.11 0.48
N VAL A 206 9.85 1.50 1.76
CA VAL A 206 10.76 1.05 2.81
C VAL A 206 10.64 -0.45 3.02
N VAL A 207 9.41 -0.95 3.17
CA VAL A 207 9.16 -2.41 3.29
C VAL A 207 9.71 -3.16 2.07
N THR A 208 9.41 -2.69 0.87
CA THR A 208 9.84 -3.32 -0.38
C THR A 208 11.37 -3.32 -0.51
N GLY A 209 12.01 -2.19 -0.23
CA GLY A 209 13.46 -2.03 -0.34
C GLY A 209 14.22 -2.84 0.70
N LEU A 210 13.78 -2.82 1.97
CA LEU A 210 14.40 -3.63 3.03
C LEU A 210 14.25 -5.13 2.76
N THR A 211 13.07 -5.56 2.28
CA THR A 211 12.84 -6.96 1.89
C THR A 211 13.78 -7.39 0.76
N PHE A 212 13.97 -6.54 -0.26
CA PHE A 212 14.92 -6.80 -1.35
C PHE A 212 16.37 -6.92 -0.85
N LEU A 213 16.74 -6.13 0.15
CA LEU A 213 18.05 -6.17 0.80
C LEU A 213 18.21 -7.36 1.77
N GLY A 214 17.17 -8.15 2.01
CA GLY A 214 17.17 -9.24 2.98
C GLY A 214 17.23 -8.78 4.44
N LEU A 215 16.80 -7.54 4.71
CA LEU A 215 16.75 -6.93 6.03
C LEU A 215 15.33 -7.03 6.63
N SER A 216 15.24 -6.89 7.96
CA SER A 216 13.94 -6.81 8.64
C SER A 216 13.24 -5.49 8.31
N GLU A 217 11.91 -5.49 8.23
CA GLU A 217 11.08 -4.29 8.03
C GLU A 217 11.28 -3.23 9.13
N ASP A 218 11.75 -3.63 10.32
CA ASP A 218 12.02 -2.74 11.46
C ASP A 218 13.43 -2.12 11.43
N THR A 219 14.23 -2.43 10.42
CA THR A 219 15.61 -1.92 10.30
C THR A 219 15.59 -0.42 10.05
N ALA A 220 16.35 0.34 10.84
CA ALA A 220 16.49 1.77 10.60
C ALA A 220 17.18 2.02 9.25
N GLU A 221 16.75 3.08 8.55
CA GLU A 221 17.26 3.38 7.20
C GLU A 221 18.78 3.58 7.16
N GLY A 222 19.37 4.16 8.22
CA GLY A 222 20.82 4.29 8.34
C GLY A 222 21.56 2.95 8.40
N ASP A 223 21.02 1.97 9.12
CA ASP A 223 21.62 0.64 9.28
C ASP A 223 21.58 -0.17 7.97
N ALA A 224 20.69 0.18 7.05
CA ALA A 224 20.61 -0.44 5.74
C ALA A 224 21.69 0.04 4.75
N LEU A 225 22.44 1.12 5.06
CA LEU A 225 23.39 1.76 4.14
C LEU A 225 24.45 0.79 3.61
N GLU A 226 25.12 0.04 4.50
CA GLU A 226 26.20 -0.87 4.09
C GLU A 226 25.67 -2.00 3.19
N THR A 227 24.54 -2.59 3.56
CA THR A 227 23.88 -3.66 2.79
C THR A 227 23.43 -3.14 1.42
N PHE A 228 22.85 -1.94 1.39
CA PHE A 228 22.46 -1.25 0.16
C PHE A 228 23.64 -1.04 -0.79
N LEU A 229 24.76 -0.50 -0.29
CA LEU A 229 25.95 -0.25 -1.09
C LEU A 229 26.54 -1.55 -1.64
N LYS A 230 26.70 -2.57 -0.80
CA LYS A 230 27.19 -3.89 -1.21
C LYS A 230 26.30 -4.50 -2.30
N LYS A 231 24.98 -4.43 -2.14
CA LYS A 231 24.04 -4.97 -3.14
C LYS A 231 24.07 -4.18 -4.44
N GLY A 232 24.13 -2.85 -4.37
CA GLY A 232 24.25 -2.01 -5.55
C GLY A 232 25.56 -2.23 -6.31
N ILE A 233 26.66 -2.53 -5.62
CA ILE A 233 27.95 -2.88 -6.24
C ILE A 233 27.90 -4.29 -6.86
N GLU A 234 27.31 -5.27 -6.17
CA GLU A 234 27.10 -6.63 -6.71
C GLU A 234 26.32 -6.63 -8.03
N LEU A 235 25.38 -5.70 -8.17
CA LEU A 235 24.53 -5.54 -9.35
C LEU A 235 25.12 -4.60 -10.42
N ASP A 236 26.38 -4.15 -10.27
CA ASP A 236 27.05 -3.18 -11.15
C ASP A 236 26.30 -1.84 -11.31
N LEU A 237 25.52 -1.43 -10.30
CA LEU A 237 24.76 -0.18 -10.28
C LEU A 237 25.53 0.95 -9.59
N LEU A 238 26.38 0.61 -8.61
CA LEU A 238 27.12 1.55 -7.77
C LEU A 238 28.64 1.39 -7.91
N SER A 239 29.37 2.48 -7.65
CA SER A 239 30.84 2.46 -7.65
C SER A 239 31.38 1.72 -6.42
N PRO A 240 32.34 0.79 -6.58
CA PRO A 240 33.03 0.14 -5.45
C PRO A 240 33.74 1.12 -4.52
N GLU A 241 34.11 2.31 -5.01
CA GLU A 241 34.80 3.32 -4.21
C GLU A 241 33.96 3.83 -3.03
N LEU A 242 32.62 3.69 -3.10
CA LEU A 242 31.73 4.09 -2.02
C LEU A 242 31.95 3.28 -0.74
N LEU A 243 32.51 2.07 -0.82
CA LEU A 243 32.83 1.26 0.37
C LEU A 243 34.11 1.72 1.09
N ASN A 244 34.86 2.66 0.52
CA ASN A 244 36.07 3.19 1.15
C ASN A 244 35.78 4.27 2.20
N PHE A 245 34.53 4.69 2.36
CA PHE A 245 34.10 5.62 3.41
C PHE A 245 33.94 4.90 4.75
N ASP A 246 34.01 5.67 5.84
CA ASP A 246 33.53 5.20 7.16
C ASP A 246 31.99 5.12 7.18
N LEU A 247 31.47 3.96 6.80
CA LEU A 247 30.03 3.72 6.69
C LEU A 247 29.31 3.80 8.03
N ALA A 248 29.97 3.49 9.15
CA ALA A 248 29.36 3.59 10.48
C ALA A 248 29.11 5.06 10.84
N LYS A 249 30.08 5.93 10.54
CA LYS A 249 29.93 7.38 10.73
C LYS A 249 28.84 7.97 9.83
N LEU A 250 28.76 7.54 8.57
CA LEU A 250 27.72 8.00 7.64
C LEU A 250 26.32 7.48 8.01
N ALA A 251 26.21 6.20 8.38
CA ALA A 251 24.95 5.60 8.83
C ALA A 251 24.36 6.34 10.04
N ALA A 252 25.21 6.71 11.01
CA ALA A 252 24.80 7.47 12.17
C ALA A 252 24.34 8.91 11.85
N ALA A 253 24.71 9.46 10.69
CA ALA A 253 24.31 10.80 10.27
C ALA A 253 22.95 10.82 9.56
N ILE A 254 22.44 9.66 9.12
CA ILE A 254 21.16 9.55 8.40
C ILE A 254 20.00 9.88 9.36
N GLN A 255 19.07 10.70 8.87
CA GLN A 255 17.89 11.21 9.56
C GLN A 255 16.61 10.73 8.84
N PRO A 256 16.06 9.54 9.19
CA PRO A 256 14.89 8.97 8.52
C PRO A 256 13.65 9.87 8.57
N GLU A 257 13.53 10.68 9.61
CA GLU A 257 12.41 11.61 9.82
C GLU A 257 12.32 12.69 8.73
N ARG A 258 13.42 13.00 8.03
CA ARG A 258 13.41 13.94 6.89
C ARG A 258 12.57 13.43 5.73
N SER A 259 12.37 12.12 5.63
CA SER A 259 11.45 11.53 4.67
C SER A 259 9.99 11.95 4.90
N ASN A 260 9.63 12.55 6.05
CA ASN A 260 8.31 13.14 6.29
C ASN A 260 8.09 14.49 5.59
N GLN A 261 9.14 15.12 5.07
CA GLN A 261 9.08 16.44 4.41
C GLN A 261 8.60 16.32 2.96
N PHE A 262 8.63 15.13 2.37
CA PHE A 262 8.23 14.93 0.99
C PHE A 262 6.75 15.22 0.77
N THR A 263 6.47 15.96 -0.31
CA THR A 263 5.15 15.95 -0.94
C THR A 263 5.00 14.70 -1.80
N TYR A 264 3.76 14.32 -2.11
CA TYR A 264 3.49 13.12 -2.91
C TYR A 264 4.18 13.17 -4.28
N LEU A 265 4.05 14.31 -4.98
CA LEU A 265 4.70 14.50 -6.29
C LEU A 265 6.23 14.41 -6.19
N GLY A 266 6.81 14.96 -5.13
CA GLY A 266 8.26 14.93 -4.90
C GLY A 266 8.76 13.50 -4.74
N LEU A 267 8.15 12.73 -3.84
CA LEU A 267 8.55 11.33 -3.62
C LEU A 267 8.26 10.46 -4.83
N GLN A 268 7.09 10.62 -5.46
CA GLN A 268 6.75 9.87 -6.68
C GLN A 268 7.74 10.15 -7.80
N THR A 269 8.19 11.40 -7.97
CA THR A 269 9.21 11.75 -8.96
C THR A 269 10.52 11.00 -8.72
N LEU A 270 10.97 10.90 -7.47
CA LEU A 270 12.17 10.14 -7.11
C LEU A 270 11.98 8.64 -7.33
N PHE A 271 10.84 8.09 -6.91
CA PHE A 271 10.51 6.68 -7.08
C PHE A 271 10.45 6.24 -8.55
N ASP A 272 9.81 7.03 -9.39
CA ASP A 272 9.59 6.69 -10.79
C ASP A 272 10.90 6.71 -11.59
N ARG A 273 11.82 7.62 -11.25
CA ARG A 273 12.96 7.95 -12.14
C ARG A 273 14.35 7.92 -11.49
N TYR A 274 14.49 8.16 -10.19
CA TYR A 274 15.81 8.41 -9.58
C TYR A 274 16.30 7.28 -8.69
N PHE A 275 15.40 6.60 -7.98
CA PHE A 275 15.81 5.51 -7.09
C PHE A 275 16.38 4.33 -7.86
N ILE A 276 17.54 3.85 -7.40
CA ILE A 276 18.19 2.67 -7.94
C ILE A 276 17.26 1.46 -7.78
N HIS A 277 17.15 0.67 -8.85
CA HIS A 277 16.27 -0.48 -8.93
C HIS A 277 16.89 -1.63 -9.72
N SER A 278 16.45 -2.86 -9.42
CA SER A 278 16.77 -4.07 -10.20
C SER A 278 15.50 -4.88 -10.39
N ASP A 279 15.32 -5.45 -11.58
CA ASP A 279 14.16 -6.29 -11.92
C ASP A 279 12.79 -5.65 -11.59
N GLY A 280 12.71 -4.33 -11.74
CA GLY A 280 11.52 -3.53 -11.44
C GLY A 280 11.34 -3.18 -9.95
N VAL A 281 12.15 -3.72 -9.05
CA VAL A 281 12.09 -3.47 -7.60
C VAL A 281 13.04 -2.33 -7.23
N ARG A 282 12.50 -1.26 -6.64
CA ARG A 282 13.28 -0.15 -6.09
C ARG A 282 13.77 -0.57 -4.71
N PHE A 283 15.09 -0.61 -4.54
CA PHE A 283 15.71 -1.00 -3.27
C PHE A 283 16.50 0.13 -2.61
N GLU A 284 16.57 1.28 -3.28
CA GLU A 284 17.10 2.50 -2.69
C GLU A 284 16.01 3.24 -1.92
N LEU A 285 16.31 3.55 -0.65
CA LEU A 285 15.44 4.30 0.24
C LEU A 285 15.72 5.82 0.15
N PRO A 286 14.77 6.70 0.53
CA PRO A 286 14.90 8.14 0.27
C PRO A 286 16.13 8.83 0.89
N GLN A 287 16.52 8.46 2.12
CA GLN A 287 17.73 9.01 2.76
C GLN A 287 18.99 8.33 2.23
N LEU A 288 18.92 7.03 1.90
CA LEU A 288 20.04 6.33 1.23
C LEU A 288 20.37 6.96 -0.12
N PHE A 289 19.34 7.40 -0.88
CA PHE A 289 19.50 8.17 -2.11
C PHE A 289 20.30 9.45 -1.88
N PHE A 290 19.91 10.29 -0.91
CA PHE A 290 20.66 11.51 -0.63
C PHE A 290 22.08 11.22 -0.12
N MET A 291 22.26 10.18 0.69
CA MET A 291 23.57 9.78 1.17
C MET A 291 24.46 9.30 0.00
N ARG A 292 23.95 8.46 -0.91
CA ARG A 292 24.69 8.03 -2.11
C ARG A 292 25.16 9.23 -2.93
N VAL A 293 24.27 10.19 -3.21
CA VAL A 293 24.63 11.37 -3.99
C VAL A 293 25.75 12.15 -3.29
N SER A 294 25.62 12.33 -1.97
CA SER A 294 26.58 13.06 -1.14
C SER A 294 27.95 12.37 -1.07
N MET A 295 27.97 11.06 -0.95
CA MET A 295 29.19 10.24 -1.02
C MET A 295 29.83 10.36 -2.40
N GLY A 296 29.04 10.23 -3.47
CA GLY A 296 29.53 10.36 -4.85
C GLY A 296 30.21 11.70 -5.14
N LEU A 297 29.70 12.79 -4.56
CA LEU A 297 30.26 14.14 -4.72
C LEU A 297 31.52 14.39 -3.87
N SER A 298 31.72 13.63 -2.79
CA SER A 298 32.81 13.82 -1.83
C SER A 298 33.95 12.81 -1.96
N LEU A 299 33.93 11.94 -2.98
CA LEU A 299 34.93 10.89 -3.21
C LEU A 299 36.38 11.39 -3.23
N ASN A 300 36.62 12.62 -3.68
CA ASN A 300 37.97 13.19 -3.80
C ASN A 300 38.26 14.32 -2.79
N GLU A 301 37.39 14.50 -1.80
CA GLU A 301 37.60 15.47 -0.72
C GLU A 301 38.69 14.98 0.26
N ALA A 302 39.36 15.93 0.92
CA ALA A 302 40.37 15.60 1.93
C ALA A 302 39.74 14.94 3.18
N ASN A 303 38.60 15.48 3.63
CA ASN A 303 37.79 14.94 4.72
C ASN A 303 36.46 14.42 4.15
N ARG A 304 36.52 13.27 3.47
CA ARG A 304 35.40 12.72 2.69
C ARG A 304 34.12 12.59 3.50
N GLU A 305 34.19 12.03 4.70
CA GLU A 305 33.01 11.79 5.55
C GLU A 305 32.37 13.10 6.02
N GLU A 306 33.18 14.09 6.40
CA GLU A 306 32.65 15.39 6.85
C GLU A 306 31.91 16.10 5.72
N ARG A 307 32.48 16.06 4.50
CA ARG A 307 31.83 16.65 3.32
C ARG A 307 30.62 15.86 2.87
N ALA A 308 30.65 14.54 2.93
CA ALA A 308 29.48 13.70 2.66
C ALA A 308 28.32 14.04 3.61
N ILE A 309 28.60 14.20 4.91
CA ILE A 309 27.58 14.55 5.91
C ILE A 309 27.05 15.97 5.68
N GLU A 310 27.91 16.93 5.35
CA GLU A 310 27.50 18.30 5.01
C GLU A 310 26.58 18.32 3.78
N PHE A 311 26.98 17.66 2.69
CA PHE A 311 26.18 17.58 1.47
C PHE A 311 24.87 16.83 1.70
N TYR A 312 24.89 15.75 2.49
CA TYR A 312 23.69 15.00 2.86
C TYR A 312 22.72 15.90 3.62
N ASN A 313 23.22 16.67 4.59
CA ASN A 313 22.38 17.56 5.37
C ASN A 313 21.74 18.65 4.50
N LEU A 314 22.47 19.16 3.53
CA LEU A 314 22.01 20.19 2.61
C LEU A 314 20.96 19.66 1.60
N LEU A 315 21.16 18.45 1.06
CA LEU A 315 20.25 17.83 0.10
C LEU A 315 18.97 17.30 0.77
N SER A 316 19.11 16.59 1.90
CA SER A 316 17.97 15.93 2.56
C SER A 316 17.07 16.88 3.36
N SER A 317 17.52 18.11 3.64
CA SER A 317 16.69 19.20 4.19
C SER A 317 15.93 20.00 3.13
N PHE A 318 16.22 19.74 1.84
CA PHE A 318 15.74 20.50 0.69
C PHE A 318 16.20 21.96 0.61
N ASP A 319 17.18 22.37 1.41
CA ASP A 319 17.79 23.71 1.35
C ASP A 319 18.47 23.98 0.00
N TYR A 320 19.04 22.93 -0.60
CA TYR A 320 19.52 22.94 -1.97
C TYR A 320 19.26 21.59 -2.62
N MET A 321 19.01 21.60 -3.93
CA MET A 321 18.84 20.40 -4.73
C MET A 321 19.79 20.43 -5.92
N ALA A 322 20.60 19.38 -6.06
CA ALA A 322 21.50 19.25 -7.18
C ALA A 322 20.73 19.04 -8.50
N SER A 323 21.42 19.29 -9.62
CA SER A 323 20.83 19.08 -10.95
C SER A 323 20.46 17.61 -11.19
N THR A 324 19.49 17.36 -12.07
CA THR A 324 19.06 16.01 -12.48
C THR A 324 20.20 15.04 -12.77
N PRO A 325 21.20 15.36 -13.64
CA PRO A 325 22.29 14.42 -13.93
C PRO A 325 23.15 14.13 -12.69
N THR A 326 23.31 15.10 -11.79
CA THR A 326 24.02 14.89 -10.53
C THR A 326 23.27 13.92 -9.62
N LEU A 327 21.97 14.13 -9.40
CA LEU A 327 21.14 13.24 -8.57
C LEU A 327 21.08 11.81 -9.12
N PHE A 328 20.99 11.68 -10.44
CA PHE A 328 20.86 10.39 -11.11
C PHE A 328 22.18 9.61 -11.09
N ASN A 329 23.31 10.26 -11.41
CA ASN A 329 24.56 9.56 -11.72
C ASN A 329 25.57 9.53 -10.57
N SER A 330 25.43 10.37 -9.54
CA SER A 330 26.41 10.41 -8.43
C SER A 330 26.48 9.06 -7.70
N GLY A 331 27.70 8.59 -7.48
CA GLY A 331 27.97 7.31 -6.82
C GLY A 331 27.80 6.08 -7.70
N THR A 332 27.51 6.23 -9.00
CA THR A 332 27.45 5.12 -9.97
C THR A 332 28.81 4.89 -10.66
N LEU A 333 28.94 3.79 -11.43
CA LEU A 333 30.21 3.42 -12.10
C LEU A 333 30.71 4.45 -13.13
N ARG A 334 29.82 5.22 -13.76
CA ARG A 334 30.15 6.20 -14.80
C ARG A 334 29.38 7.50 -14.57
N PRO A 335 29.84 8.34 -13.63
CA PRO A 335 29.05 9.47 -13.16
C PRO A 335 29.07 10.64 -14.15
N GLN A 336 28.10 10.70 -15.09
CA GLN A 336 27.87 11.90 -15.90
C GLN A 336 27.09 12.94 -15.10
N LEU A 337 27.81 13.75 -14.32
CA LEU A 337 27.20 14.68 -13.34
C LEU A 337 26.67 15.98 -13.96
N SER A 338 27.06 16.27 -15.19
CA SER A 338 26.64 17.44 -15.96
C SER A 338 26.20 17.00 -17.34
N SER A 339 25.15 17.63 -17.87
CA SER A 339 24.59 17.26 -19.17
C SER A 339 24.33 18.45 -20.09
N CYS A 340 24.69 19.68 -19.72
CA CYS A 340 24.51 20.84 -20.58
C CYS A 340 25.85 21.26 -21.20
N TYR A 341 25.91 21.32 -22.53
CA TYR A 341 27.12 21.68 -23.26
C TYR A 341 26.85 22.77 -24.29
N LEU A 342 27.88 23.58 -24.55
CA LEU A 342 27.86 24.59 -25.59
C LEU A 342 28.99 24.28 -26.57
N THR A 343 28.69 24.38 -27.87
CA THR A 343 29.67 24.24 -28.95
C THR A 343 29.57 25.40 -29.92
N THR A 344 30.66 25.72 -30.59
CA THR A 344 30.71 26.65 -31.72
C THR A 344 31.21 25.88 -32.94
N ILE A 345 30.59 26.12 -34.09
CA ILE A 345 30.85 25.33 -35.30
C ILE A 345 31.53 26.24 -36.30
N ASP A 346 32.79 25.92 -36.59
CA ASP A 346 33.57 26.65 -37.58
C ASP A 346 33.11 26.35 -39.01
N ASP A 347 33.40 27.28 -39.91
CA ASP A 347 32.97 27.27 -41.31
C ASP A 347 33.87 26.39 -42.19
N ASP A 348 34.03 25.13 -41.81
CA ASP A 348 34.71 24.09 -42.56
C ASP A 348 33.95 22.75 -42.47
N LEU A 349 34.00 21.96 -43.54
CA LEU A 349 33.25 20.71 -43.63
C LEU A 349 33.68 19.68 -42.58
N TYR A 350 34.97 19.64 -42.22
CA TYR A 350 35.46 18.75 -41.16
C TYR A 350 34.89 19.15 -39.80
N ASP A 351 34.84 20.44 -39.50
CA ASP A 351 34.31 20.94 -38.22
C ASP A 351 32.79 20.80 -38.14
N ILE A 352 32.06 21.03 -39.26
CA ILE A 352 30.61 20.79 -39.32
C ILE A 352 30.28 19.32 -39.01
N TYR A 353 30.96 18.37 -39.66
CA TYR A 353 30.73 16.94 -39.40
C TYR A 353 31.34 16.48 -38.07
N GLY A 354 32.42 17.11 -37.62
CA GLY A 354 33.00 16.91 -36.29
C GLY A 354 32.03 17.29 -35.18
N ALA A 355 31.38 18.44 -35.30
CA ALA A 355 30.33 18.89 -34.39
C ALA A 355 29.14 17.93 -34.40
N MET A 356 28.73 17.36 -35.55
CA MET A 356 27.70 16.32 -35.58
C MET A 356 28.10 15.06 -34.79
N ARG A 357 29.35 14.60 -34.93
CA ARG A 357 29.89 13.48 -34.14
C ARG A 357 29.86 13.81 -32.65
N ASP A 358 30.31 15.01 -32.28
CA ASP A 358 30.39 15.42 -30.87
C ASP A 358 29.00 15.58 -30.27
N ASN A 359 28.05 16.16 -31.00
CA ASN A 359 26.64 16.21 -30.63
C ASN A 359 26.07 14.81 -30.35
N ALA A 360 26.37 13.83 -31.20
CA ALA A 360 25.92 12.46 -31.00
C ALA A 360 26.54 11.83 -29.74
N MET A 361 27.82 12.07 -29.48
CA MET A 361 28.52 11.55 -28.31
C MET A 361 28.03 12.19 -27.00
N LEU A 362 27.79 13.50 -26.99
CA LEU A 362 27.28 14.22 -25.83
C LEU A 362 25.80 13.90 -25.55
N SER A 363 25.00 13.72 -26.60
CA SER A 363 23.57 13.33 -26.47
C SER A 363 23.37 11.88 -26.06
N LYS A 364 24.40 11.01 -26.19
CA LYS A 364 24.32 9.56 -25.90
C LYS A 364 23.70 9.25 -24.53
N TRP A 365 23.91 10.13 -23.56
CA TRP A 365 23.41 10.00 -22.19
C TRP A 365 22.51 11.18 -21.79
N ALA A 366 21.66 11.62 -22.73
CA ALA A 366 20.71 12.72 -22.55
C ALA A 366 21.36 14.09 -22.26
N GLY A 367 22.49 14.38 -22.93
CA GLY A 367 23.09 15.71 -22.97
C GLY A 367 22.23 16.72 -23.72
N GLY A 368 21.99 17.89 -23.14
CA GLY A 368 21.45 19.08 -23.80
C GLY A 368 22.57 19.89 -24.47
N LEU A 369 22.30 20.40 -25.67
CA LEU A 369 23.29 21.03 -26.54
C LEU A 369 22.82 22.41 -27.00
N GLY A 370 23.69 23.41 -26.83
CA GLY A 370 23.57 24.71 -27.48
C GLY A 370 24.68 24.85 -28.52
N ASN A 371 24.32 24.94 -29.80
CA ASN A 371 25.29 25.01 -30.89
C ASN A 371 25.23 26.39 -31.53
N ASP A 372 26.34 27.12 -31.52
CA ASP A 372 26.51 28.34 -32.27
C ASP A 372 26.89 28.01 -33.72
N TRP A 373 25.96 28.30 -34.63
CA TRP A 373 26.11 28.12 -36.08
C TRP A 373 26.43 29.42 -36.82
N THR A 374 26.57 30.54 -36.11
CA THR A 374 26.83 31.86 -36.70
C THR A 374 28.03 31.89 -37.65
N PRO A 375 29.15 31.15 -37.39
CA PRO A 375 30.31 31.21 -38.27
C PRO A 375 30.09 30.62 -39.68
N VAL A 376 29.17 29.66 -39.83
CA VAL A 376 28.95 28.93 -41.10
C VAL A 376 28.30 29.85 -42.15
N ARG A 377 28.88 29.91 -43.35
CA ARG A 377 28.50 30.88 -44.41
C ARG A 377 27.29 30.52 -45.27
#